data_AF-A0A1Y3BPZ5-F1
#
_entry.id   AF-A0A1Y3BPZ5-F1
#
_cell.length_a   1.000
_cell.length_b   1.000
_cell.length_c   1.000
_cell.angle_alpha   90.00
_cell.angle_beta   90.00
_cell.angle_gamma   90.00
#
_symmetry.space_group_name_H-M   'P 1'
#
loop_
_entity.id
_entity.type
_entity.pdbx_description
1 polymer ?
#
loop_
_entity_poly.entity_id
_entity_poly.type
_entity_poly.pdbx_seq_one_letter_code
_entity_poly.pdbx_strand_id
1 'polypeptide(L)'
;MNSDVTRGVTIDKNNPDGFCLKKFLTTKIQCFEPLVIKAMKHYTICNMDLTFQSITLDLFVQLIQFHINYSLLDSENFFIGFIMKQFEYFETISDSGPYKLLMKHLFHFLATLSTEHYISDDLVSVPKIIQLCDNLIANGHHLLAIDGLHILIEHIFHSSSSLQSDNTTLIIANNEQKMAIETQKE
;
A
#
# COMPACT_ATOMS: atom_id res chain seq x y z
N MET A 1 -4.67 -18.22 -9.18
CA MET A 1 -5.07 -16.82 -8.92
C MET A 1 -6.55 -16.67 -9.18
N ASN A 2 -7.28 -16.10 -8.21
CA ASN A 2 -8.73 -15.93 -8.28
C ASN A 2 -9.11 -14.75 -9.18
N SER A 3 -10.19 -14.89 -9.95
CA SER A 3 -10.64 -13.99 -11.01
C SER A 3 -11.17 -12.61 -10.56
N ASP A 4 -10.99 -12.22 -9.30
CA ASP A 4 -11.68 -11.07 -8.68
C ASP A 4 -10.71 -9.87 -8.49
N VAL A 5 -10.12 -9.42 -9.59
CA VAL A 5 -9.15 -8.29 -9.65
C VAL A 5 -9.82 -6.91 -9.48
N THR A 6 -11.15 -6.84 -9.38
CA THR A 6 -11.90 -5.56 -9.49
C THR A 6 -13.00 -5.36 -8.44
N ARG A 7 -12.85 -5.91 -7.23
CA ARG A 7 -13.78 -5.61 -6.12
C ARG A 7 -13.59 -4.17 -5.65
N GLY A 8 -14.38 -3.27 -6.24
CA GLY A 8 -14.37 -1.82 -5.98
C GLY A 8 -15.12 -1.02 -7.04
N VAL A 9 -15.32 -1.58 -8.24
CA VAL A 9 -16.09 -0.92 -9.31
C VAL A 9 -17.57 -1.30 -9.21
N THR A 10 -18.37 -0.52 -8.50
CA THR A 10 -19.84 -0.62 -8.53
C THR A 10 -20.33 -0.12 -9.89
N ILE A 11 -20.81 -1.02 -10.74
CA ILE A 11 -21.47 -0.66 -12.01
C ILE A 11 -22.90 -1.17 -11.98
N ASP A 12 -23.81 -0.25 -12.25
CA ASP A 12 -25.22 -0.48 -12.54
C ASP A 12 -25.37 -1.59 -13.62
N LYS A 13 -26.07 -2.68 -13.28
CA LYS A 13 -26.17 -3.89 -14.10
C LYS A 13 -26.85 -3.65 -15.47
N ASN A 14 -27.41 -2.46 -15.69
CA ASN A 14 -28.15 -2.10 -16.88
C ASN A 14 -27.34 -1.34 -17.95
N ASN A 15 -26.03 -1.06 -17.73
CA ASN A 15 -25.21 -0.38 -18.72
C ASN A 15 -24.19 -1.32 -19.41
N PRO A 16 -24.36 -1.66 -20.70
CA PRO A 16 -23.46 -2.55 -21.44
C PRO A 16 -22.03 -2.01 -21.60
N ASP A 17 -21.84 -0.69 -21.55
CA ASP A 17 -20.53 -0.05 -21.69
C ASP A 17 -19.64 -0.27 -20.44
N GLY A 18 -20.25 -0.35 -19.26
CA GLY A 18 -19.54 -0.59 -18.01
C GLY A 18 -18.98 -2.02 -17.87
N PHE A 19 -19.68 -3.02 -18.42
CA PHE A 19 -19.19 -4.40 -18.46
C PHE A 19 -17.97 -4.55 -19.37
N CYS A 20 -17.96 -3.84 -20.51
CA CYS A 20 -16.86 -3.85 -21.46
C CYS A 20 -15.60 -3.18 -20.89
N LEU A 21 -15.75 -2.06 -20.19
CA LEU A 21 -14.66 -1.38 -19.49
C LEU A 21 -14.06 -2.25 -18.37
N LYS A 22 -14.89 -2.90 -17.56
CA LYS A 22 -14.44 -3.82 -16.51
C LYS A 22 -13.62 -4.98 -17.09
N LYS A 23 -14.08 -5.57 -18.20
CA LYS A 23 -13.37 -6.65 -18.90
C LYS A 23 -12.04 -6.16 -19.49
N PHE A 24 -12.04 -4.99 -20.13
CA PHE A 24 -10.84 -4.38 -20.68
C PHE A 24 -9.80 -4.09 -19.59
N LEU A 25 -10.20 -3.46 -18.48
CA LEU A 25 -9.31 -3.19 -17.34
C LEU A 25 -8.78 -4.47 -16.73
N THR A 26 -9.62 -5.49 -16.53
CA THR A 26 -9.18 -6.79 -16.01
C THR A 26 -8.14 -7.44 -16.91
N THR A 27 -8.36 -7.44 -18.23
CA THR A 27 -7.39 -7.97 -19.20
C THR A 27 -6.08 -7.16 -19.18
N LYS A 28 -6.15 -5.83 -19.08
CA LYS A 28 -4.95 -4.98 -19.01
C LYS A 28 -4.17 -5.18 -17.72
N ILE A 29 -4.84 -5.33 -16.57
CA ILE A 29 -4.21 -5.61 -15.28
C ILE A 29 -3.55 -7.01 -15.30
N GLN A 30 -4.21 -8.01 -15.89
CA GLN A 30 -3.63 -9.35 -16.08
C GLN A 30 -2.37 -9.36 -16.95
N CYS A 31 -2.22 -8.41 -17.88
CA CYS A 31 -0.97 -8.28 -18.65
C CYS A 31 0.24 -7.89 -17.76
N PHE A 32 0.03 -7.30 -16.59
CA PHE A 32 1.10 -6.94 -15.65
C PHE A 32 1.54 -8.10 -14.75
N GLU A 33 0.73 -9.14 -14.60
CA GLU A 33 1.06 -10.33 -13.77
C GLU A 33 2.45 -10.93 -14.09
N PRO A 34 2.80 -11.27 -15.34
CA PRO A 34 4.12 -11.82 -15.64
C PRO A 34 5.26 -10.83 -15.38
N LEU A 35 5.00 -9.52 -15.52
CA LEU A 35 5.98 -8.48 -15.21
C LEU A 35 6.23 -8.39 -13.71
N VAL A 36 5.16 -8.34 -12.90
CA VAL A 36 5.21 -8.27 -11.44
C VAL A 36 5.94 -9.49 -10.87
N ILE A 37 5.57 -10.69 -11.31
CA ILE A 37 6.24 -11.93 -10.87
C ILE A 37 7.73 -11.91 -11.20
N LYS A 38 8.09 -11.47 -12.41
CA LYS A 38 9.50 -11.40 -12.82
C LYS A 38 10.26 -10.33 -12.04
N ALA A 39 9.64 -9.19 -11.75
CA ALA A 39 10.22 -8.13 -10.95
C ALA A 39 10.47 -8.59 -9.51
N MET A 40 9.50 -9.24 -8.86
CA MET A 40 9.65 -9.82 -7.51
C MET A 40 10.79 -10.84 -7.46
N LYS A 41 10.83 -11.77 -8.42
CA LYS A 41 11.90 -12.78 -8.49
C LYS A 41 13.26 -12.11 -8.62
N HIS A 42 13.40 -11.16 -9.54
CA HIS A 42 14.67 -10.46 -9.73
C HIS A 42 15.06 -9.64 -8.50
N TYR A 43 14.11 -8.98 -7.84
CA TYR A 43 14.33 -8.27 -6.58
C TYR A 43 14.92 -9.18 -5.49
N THR A 44 14.40 -10.40 -5.37
CA THR A 44 14.81 -11.38 -4.34
C THR A 44 16.14 -12.08 -4.63
N ILE A 45 16.54 -12.17 -5.90
CA ILE A 45 17.78 -12.84 -6.33
C ILE A 45 18.94 -11.84 -6.42
N CYS A 46 18.69 -10.62 -6.90
CA CYS A 46 19.71 -9.64 -7.22
C CYS A 46 19.79 -8.52 -6.16
N ASN A 47 20.27 -8.85 -4.97
CA ASN A 47 20.38 -7.91 -3.83
C ASN A 47 21.36 -6.74 -4.02
N MET A 48 22.16 -6.75 -5.08
CA MET A 48 23.14 -5.68 -5.35
C MET A 48 22.63 -4.58 -6.29
N ASP A 49 21.49 -4.78 -6.96
CA ASP A 49 20.93 -3.78 -7.88
C ASP A 49 19.91 -2.88 -7.15
N LEU A 50 20.43 -1.90 -6.42
CA LEU A 50 19.63 -0.96 -5.63
C LEU A 50 18.66 -0.12 -6.50
N THR A 51 19.07 0.16 -7.74
CA THR A 51 18.26 0.92 -8.69
C THR A 51 17.06 0.10 -9.14
N PHE A 52 17.28 -1.16 -9.53
CA PHE A 52 16.20 -2.06 -9.90
C PHE A 52 15.25 -2.33 -8.73
N GLN A 53 15.79 -2.50 -7.53
CA GLN A 53 14.99 -2.68 -6.32
C GLN A 53 14.09 -1.47 -6.07
N SER A 54 14.63 -0.26 -6.17
CA SER A 54 13.86 0.98 -6.01
C SER A 54 12.73 1.10 -7.03
N ILE A 55 13.03 0.88 -8.32
CA ILE A 55 12.03 0.91 -9.42
C ILE A 55 10.95 -0.16 -9.21
N THR A 56 11.33 -1.34 -8.72
CA THR A 56 10.37 -2.41 -8.43
C THR A 56 9.42 -1.99 -7.32
N LEU A 57 9.93 -1.39 -6.23
CA LEU A 57 9.09 -0.88 -5.14
C LEU A 57 8.14 0.22 -5.63
N ASP A 58 8.60 1.15 -6.47
CA ASP A 58 7.75 2.18 -7.09
C ASP A 58 6.64 1.58 -7.93
N LEU A 59 6.94 0.53 -8.71
CA LEU A 59 5.92 -0.19 -9.47
C LEU A 59 4.84 -0.74 -8.52
N PHE A 60 5.23 -1.35 -7.41
CA PHE A 60 4.27 -1.86 -6.42
C PHE A 60 3.44 -0.74 -5.79
N VAL A 61 4.06 0.35 -5.39
CA VAL A 61 3.36 1.53 -4.86
C VAL A 61 2.30 2.01 -5.85
N GLN A 62 2.67 2.17 -7.12
CA GLN A 62 1.72 2.62 -8.15
C GLN A 62 0.57 1.63 -8.33
N LEU A 63 0.86 0.32 -8.39
CA LEU A 63 -0.19 -0.71 -8.52
C LEU A 63 -1.17 -0.65 -7.34
N ILE A 64 -0.67 -0.48 -6.12
CA ILE A 64 -1.50 -0.33 -4.92
C ILE A 64 -2.34 0.96 -5.00
N GLN A 65 -1.74 2.08 -5.39
CA GLN A 65 -2.45 3.36 -5.56
C GLN A 65 -3.53 3.31 -6.64
N PHE A 66 -3.39 2.43 -7.64
CA PHE A 66 -4.45 2.12 -8.61
C PHE A 66 -5.53 1.15 -8.07
N HIS A 67 -5.56 0.94 -6.75
CA HIS A 67 -6.47 0.04 -6.04
C HIS A 67 -6.39 -1.42 -6.50
N ILE A 68 -5.22 -1.87 -6.95
CA ILE A 68 -4.96 -3.30 -7.17
C ILE A 68 -4.69 -3.93 -5.81
N ASN A 69 -5.51 -4.92 -5.46
CA ASN A 69 -5.37 -5.64 -4.19
C ASN A 69 -3.99 -6.32 -4.11
N TYR A 70 -3.18 -5.92 -3.13
CA TYR A 70 -1.84 -6.44 -2.91
C TYR A 70 -1.78 -7.96 -2.70
N SER A 71 -2.77 -8.56 -2.03
CA SER A 71 -2.85 -10.02 -1.83
C SER A 71 -2.99 -10.80 -3.14
N LEU A 72 -3.34 -10.16 -4.25
CA LEU A 72 -3.32 -10.79 -5.57
C LEU A 72 -1.91 -10.80 -6.18
N LEU A 73 -1.06 -9.86 -5.78
CA LEU A 73 0.33 -9.74 -6.23
C LEU A 73 1.25 -10.62 -5.39
N ASP A 74 1.03 -10.67 -4.07
CA ASP A 74 1.82 -11.46 -3.12
C ASP A 74 0.90 -12.31 -2.22
N SER A 75 0.26 -13.32 -2.80
CA SER A 75 -0.73 -14.15 -2.10
C SER A 75 -0.18 -14.94 -0.92
N GLU A 76 1.11 -15.22 -0.92
CA GLU A 76 1.79 -15.97 0.14
C GLU A 76 2.58 -15.04 1.09
N ASN A 77 2.44 -13.72 0.93
CA ASN A 77 3.18 -12.72 1.70
C ASN A 77 4.71 -12.93 1.66
N PHE A 78 5.21 -13.57 0.61
CA PHE A 78 6.62 -13.92 0.47
C PHE A 78 7.48 -12.67 0.25
N PHE A 79 7.02 -11.76 -0.59
CA PHE A 79 7.78 -10.56 -0.96
C PHE A 79 7.82 -9.56 0.19
N ILE A 80 6.68 -9.32 0.85
CA ILE A 80 6.69 -8.47 2.04
C ILE A 80 7.49 -9.12 3.18
N GLY A 81 7.39 -10.43 3.38
CA GLY A 81 8.22 -11.14 4.35
C GLY A 81 9.71 -11.04 4.05
N PHE A 82 10.09 -11.05 2.77
CA PHE A 82 11.45 -10.80 2.33
C PHE A 82 11.90 -9.37 2.62
N ILE A 83 11.07 -8.36 2.36
CA ILE A 83 11.34 -6.96 2.69
C ILE A 83 11.57 -6.79 4.20
N MET A 84 10.73 -7.40 5.04
CA MET A 84 10.90 -7.34 6.50
C MET A 84 12.25 -7.92 6.94
N LYS A 85 12.69 -9.03 6.33
CA LYS A 85 14.04 -9.59 6.57
C LYS A 85 15.16 -8.69 6.05
N GLN A 86 14.92 -7.92 4.97
CA GLN A 86 15.91 -6.93 4.52
C GLN A 86 16.12 -5.84 5.57
N PHE A 87 15.09 -5.42 6.31
CA PHE A 87 15.25 -4.49 7.43
C PHE A 87 16.15 -5.04 8.54
N GLU A 88 16.00 -6.33 8.91
CA GLU A 88 16.91 -6.98 9.86
C GLU A 88 18.37 -6.95 9.37
N TYR A 89 18.60 -7.09 8.07
CA TYR A 89 19.94 -6.93 7.49
C TYR A 89 20.45 -5.49 7.63
N PHE A 90 19.63 -4.49 7.29
CA PHE A 90 19.99 -3.07 7.39
C PHE A 90 20.28 -2.59 8.82
N GLU A 91 19.72 -3.26 9.82
CA GLU A 91 20.04 -3.00 11.24
C GLU A 91 21.47 -3.42 11.62
N THR A 92 22.08 -4.35 10.88
CA THR A 92 23.40 -4.95 11.23
C THR A 92 24.58 -4.40 10.44
N ILE A 93 24.32 -3.68 9.34
CA ILE A 93 25.38 -3.19 8.46
C ILE A 93 26.09 -1.96 9.06
N SER A 94 27.39 -1.84 8.85
CA SER A 94 28.15 -0.69 9.38
C SER A 94 28.01 0.57 8.54
N ASP A 95 27.85 0.45 7.22
CA ASP A 95 27.67 1.59 6.31
C ASP A 95 26.31 1.51 5.62
N SER A 96 25.43 2.42 5.99
CA SER A 96 24.08 2.53 5.44
C SER A 96 23.96 3.56 4.30
N GLY A 97 25.06 4.23 3.93
CA GLY A 97 25.10 5.26 2.90
C GLY A 97 24.54 4.80 1.54
N PRO A 98 25.00 3.67 0.99
CA PRO A 98 24.54 3.17 -0.32
C PRO A 98 23.04 2.88 -0.35
N TYR A 99 22.47 2.46 0.78
CA TYR A 99 21.08 2.02 0.88
C TYR A 99 20.09 3.17 1.14
N LYS A 100 20.58 4.40 1.35
CA LYS A 100 19.72 5.54 1.68
C LYS A 100 18.58 5.75 0.68
N LEU A 101 18.86 5.61 -0.62
CA LEU A 101 17.84 5.75 -1.65
C LEU A 101 16.81 4.62 -1.55
N LEU A 102 17.28 3.38 -1.47
CA LEU A 102 16.42 2.20 -1.35
C LEU A 102 15.53 2.26 -0.09
N MET A 103 16.08 2.70 1.04
CA MET A 103 15.33 2.87 2.30
C MET A 103 14.11 3.77 2.12
N LYS A 104 14.24 4.88 1.38
CA LYS A 104 13.11 5.77 1.10
C LYS A 104 12.00 5.05 0.36
N HIS A 105 12.34 4.26 -0.66
CA HIS A 105 11.37 3.50 -1.44
C HIS A 105 10.73 2.38 -0.61
N LEU A 106 11.51 1.74 0.27
CA LEU A 106 11.00 0.72 1.19
C LEU A 106 10.01 1.32 2.20
N PHE A 107 10.36 2.43 2.86
CA PHE A 107 9.45 3.10 3.78
C PHE A 107 8.20 3.63 3.06
N HIS A 108 8.35 4.18 1.85
CA HIS A 108 7.21 4.63 1.07
C HIS A 108 6.27 3.48 0.69
N PHE A 109 6.85 2.34 0.28
CA PHE A 109 6.10 1.13 0.01
C PHE A 109 5.36 0.63 1.26
N LEU A 110 6.04 0.48 2.40
CA LEU A 110 5.42 0.04 3.65
C LEU A 110 4.32 1.00 4.14
N ALA A 111 4.54 2.32 4.04
CA ALA A 111 3.55 3.32 4.41
C ALA A 111 2.30 3.22 3.53
N THR A 112 2.48 3.14 2.21
CA THR A 112 1.39 2.91 1.24
C THR A 112 0.63 1.62 1.55
N LEU A 113 1.36 0.57 1.90
CA LEU A 113 0.80 -0.72 2.22
C LEU A 113 -0.01 -0.71 3.53
N SER A 114 0.45 0.05 4.54
CA SER A 114 -0.19 0.14 5.86
C SER A 114 -1.57 0.81 5.85
N THR A 115 -1.89 1.57 4.80
CA THR A 115 -3.20 2.22 4.63
C THR A 115 -4.21 1.33 3.91
N GLU A 116 -3.78 0.21 3.33
CA GLU A 116 -4.66 -0.70 2.59
C GLU A 116 -5.35 -1.71 3.49
N HIS A 117 -6.66 -1.86 3.33
CA HIS A 117 -7.51 -2.71 4.19
C HIS A 117 -7.43 -4.21 3.89
N TYR A 118 -6.75 -4.60 2.81
CA TYR A 118 -6.75 -5.99 2.33
C TYR A 118 -5.61 -6.84 2.89
N ILE A 119 -4.75 -6.24 3.72
CA ILE A 119 -3.57 -6.89 4.26
C ILE A 119 -3.85 -7.25 5.71
N SER A 120 -3.32 -8.39 6.14
CA SER A 120 -3.39 -8.78 7.54
C SER A 120 -2.72 -7.69 8.38
N ASP A 121 -3.46 -7.06 9.29
CA ASP A 121 -3.00 -5.97 10.15
C ASP A 121 -1.70 -6.32 10.92
N ASP A 122 -1.46 -7.61 11.13
CA ASP A 122 -0.25 -8.13 11.79
C ASP A 122 1.04 -8.00 10.97
N LEU A 123 0.95 -7.91 9.63
CA LEU A 123 2.12 -8.02 8.76
C LEU A 123 2.76 -6.65 8.50
N VAL A 124 1.95 -5.65 8.17
CA VAL A 124 2.39 -4.27 7.98
C VAL A 124 1.35 -3.33 8.57
N SER A 125 1.73 -2.65 9.63
CA SER A 125 0.91 -1.64 10.29
C SER A 125 1.78 -0.45 10.68
N VAL A 126 1.16 0.71 10.87
CA VAL A 126 1.86 1.92 11.34
C VAL A 126 2.71 1.63 12.60
N PRO A 127 2.20 0.94 13.65
CA PRO A 127 3.03 0.57 14.81
C PRO A 127 4.23 -0.29 14.44
N LYS A 128 4.09 -1.22 13.48
CA LYS A 128 5.19 -2.07 13.04
C LYS A 128 6.28 -1.27 12.32
N ILE A 129 5.90 -0.30 11.50
CA ILE A 129 6.84 0.58 10.79
C ILE A 129 7.59 1.47 11.81
N ILE A 130 6.90 1.99 12.82
CA ILE A 130 7.53 2.73 13.91
C ILE A 130 8.55 1.84 14.65
N GLN A 131 8.20 0.59 14.93
CA GLN A 131 9.13 -0.37 15.55
C GLN A 131 10.40 -0.59 14.71
N LEU A 132 10.28 -0.66 13.37
CA LEU A 132 11.45 -0.76 12.49
C LEU A 132 12.35 0.48 12.60
N CYS A 133 11.74 1.68 12.67
CA CYS A 133 12.49 2.91 12.90
C CYS A 133 13.19 2.91 14.27
N ASP A 134 12.53 2.43 15.33
CA ASP A 134 13.13 2.32 16.67
C ASP A 134 14.33 1.38 16.67
N ASN A 135 14.24 0.24 15.98
CA ASN A 135 15.37 -0.69 15.83
C ASN A 135 16.53 -0.06 15.06
N LEU A 136 16.26 0.67 13.98
CA LEU A 136 17.30 1.39 13.23
C LEU A 136 17.96 2.46 14.13
N ILE A 137 17.19 3.14 14.97
CA ILE A 137 17.73 4.11 15.93
C ILE A 137 18.63 3.40 16.94
N ALA A 138 18.18 2.29 17.53
CA ALA A 138 18.94 1.51 18.50
C ALA A 138 20.29 1.00 17.95
N ASN A 139 20.35 0.71 16.65
CA ASN A 139 21.55 0.24 15.97
C ASN A 139 22.41 1.38 15.35
N GLY A 140 22.07 2.65 15.59
CA GLY A 140 22.89 3.81 15.17
C GLY A 140 22.57 4.38 13.79
N HIS A 141 21.51 3.91 13.12
CA HIS A 141 21.07 4.38 11.81
C HIS A 141 20.02 5.51 11.90
N HIS A 142 20.27 6.51 12.75
CA HIS A 142 19.29 7.56 13.09
C HIS A 142 18.79 8.33 11.86
N LEU A 143 19.67 8.64 10.90
CA LEU A 143 19.30 9.39 9.70
C LEU A 143 18.30 8.63 8.82
N LEU A 144 18.45 7.30 8.71
CA LEU A 144 17.51 6.47 7.94
C LEU A 144 16.16 6.38 8.63
N ALA A 145 16.15 6.22 9.95
CA ALA A 145 14.92 6.18 10.74
C ALA A 145 14.16 7.51 10.67
N ILE A 146 14.87 8.66 10.74
CA ILE A 146 14.25 9.98 10.60
C ILE A 146 13.64 10.16 9.20
N ASP A 147 14.39 9.80 8.14
CA ASP A 147 13.87 9.84 6.76
C ASP A 147 12.62 8.94 6.62
N GLY A 148 12.64 7.74 7.21
CA GLY A 148 11.51 6.81 7.20
C GLY A 148 10.28 7.31 7.96
N LEU A 149 10.47 7.86 9.16
CA LEU A 149 9.39 8.47 9.95
C LEU A 149 8.78 9.66 9.24
N HIS A 150 9.58 10.48 8.56
CA HIS A 150 9.08 11.60 7.78
C HIS A 150 8.12 11.13 6.68
N ILE A 151 8.51 10.10 5.91
CA ILE A 151 7.66 9.49 4.87
C ILE A 151 6.37 8.92 5.47
N LEU A 152 6.47 8.22 6.61
CA LEU A 152 5.32 7.65 7.29
C LEU A 152 4.33 8.74 7.75
N ILE A 153 4.83 9.82 8.35
CA ILE A 153 4.02 10.97 8.78
C ILE A 153 3.34 11.61 7.58
N GLU A 154 4.08 11.89 6.51
CA GLU A 154 3.49 12.45 5.28
C GLU A 154 2.35 11.57 4.79
N HIS A 155 2.54 10.25 4.74
CA HIS A 155 1.51 9.33 4.25
C HIS A 155 0.27 9.28 5.15
N ILE A 156 0.45 9.19 6.47
CA ILE A 156 -0.67 9.11 7.43
C ILE A 156 -1.51 10.40 7.40
N PHE A 157 -0.87 11.57 7.42
CA PHE A 157 -1.58 12.84 7.49
C PHE A 157 -2.23 13.22 6.16
N HIS A 158 -1.64 12.87 5.01
CA HIS A 158 -2.29 13.05 3.70
C HIS A 158 -3.43 12.04 3.47
N SER A 159 -3.32 10.80 3.96
CA SER A 159 -4.41 9.82 3.86
C SER A 159 -5.57 10.14 4.81
N SER A 160 -5.28 10.71 5.98
CA SER A 160 -6.30 11.12 6.96
C SER A 160 -7.17 12.28 6.46
N SER A 161 -6.63 13.15 5.60
CA SER A 161 -7.41 14.24 4.99
C SER A 161 -8.39 13.73 3.93
N SER A 162 -8.09 12.62 3.23
CA SER A 162 -9.06 11.98 2.32
C SER A 162 -10.17 11.25 3.09
N LEU A 163 -9.88 10.67 4.25
CA LEU A 163 -10.90 10.06 5.12
C LEU A 163 -11.91 11.07 5.70
N GLN A 164 -11.60 12.37 5.68
CA GLN A 164 -12.52 13.44 6.09
C GLN A 164 -13.57 13.77 5.01
N SER A 165 -13.29 13.56 3.71
CA SER A 165 -14.29 13.81 2.66
C SER A 165 -15.40 12.77 2.64
N ASP A 166 -15.10 11.52 2.99
CA ASP A 166 -16.06 10.42 2.87
C ASP A 166 -17.00 10.33 4.08
N ASN A 167 -16.51 10.68 5.27
CA ASN A 167 -17.31 10.68 6.50
C ASN A 167 -18.30 11.85 6.60
N THR A 168 -18.03 12.97 5.93
CA THR A 168 -18.93 14.14 5.96
C THR A 168 -20.25 13.85 5.23
N THR A 169 -20.20 13.04 4.17
CA THR A 169 -21.39 12.65 3.39
C THR A 169 -22.33 11.73 4.19
N LEU A 170 -21.79 10.85 5.04
CA LEU A 170 -22.58 9.95 5.89
C LEU A 170 -23.23 10.67 7.09
N ILE A 171 -22.60 11.72 7.62
CA ILE A 171 -23.16 12.50 8.73
C ILE A 171 -24.30 13.40 8.23
N ILE A 172 -24.19 13.98 7.03
CA ILE A 172 -25.26 14.82 6.46
C ILE A 172 -26.49 13.97 6.11
N ALA A 173 -26.30 12.79 5.51
CA ALA A 173 -27.41 11.89 5.16
C ALA A 173 -28.22 11.39 6.39
N ASN A 174 -27.54 11.17 7.52
CA ASN A 174 -28.22 10.73 8.75
C ASN A 174 -28.98 11.86 9.47
N ASN A 175 -28.58 13.12 9.26
CA ASN A 175 -29.26 14.27 9.87
C ASN A 175 -30.52 14.69 9.09
N GLU A 176 -30.54 14.53 7.76
CA GLU A 176 -31.74 14.80 6.96
C GLU A 176 -32.86 13.78 7.21
N GLN A 177 -32.52 12.50 7.46
CA GLN A 177 -33.52 11.49 7.82
C GLN A 177 -34.11 11.70 9.23
N LYS A 178 -33.38 12.36 10.14
CA LYS A 178 -33.86 12.61 11.50
C LYS A 178 -34.87 13.77 11.58
N MET A 179 -34.75 14.78 10.72
CA MET A 179 -35.75 15.86 10.61
C MET A 179 -37.05 15.44 9.89
N ALA A 180 -36.97 14.50 8.95
CA ALA A 180 -38.16 14.02 8.23
C ALA A 180 -39.12 13.19 9.12
N ILE A 181 -38.61 12.52 10.16
CA ILE A 181 -39.41 11.66 11.03
C ILE A 181 -40.14 12.47 12.13
N GLU A 182 -39.61 13.62 12.55
CA GLU A 182 -40.26 14.45 13.57
C GLU A 182 -41.43 15.31 13.03
N THR A 183 -41.55 15.47 11.70
CA THR A 183 -42.64 16.27 11.09
C THR A 183 -43.91 15.46 10.77
N GLN A 184 -43.95 14.16 11.09
CA GLN A 184 -45.11 13.29 10.87
C GLN A 184 -45.78 12.80 12.16
N LYS A 185 -45.48 13.45 13.30
CA LYS A 185 -46.04 13.09 14.62
C LYS A 185 -46.89 14.16 15.30
N GLU A 186 -47.36 15.16 14.56
CA GLU A 186 -48.39 16.11 15.02
C GLU A 186 -49.65 16.05 14.16
#